data_AF-A0A957HBJ7-F1
#
_entry.id   AF-A0A957HBJ7-F1
#
_cell.length_a   1.000
_cell.length_b   1.000
_cell.length_c   1.000
_cell.angle_alpha   90.00
_cell.angle_beta   90.00
_cell.angle_gamma   90.00
#
_symmetry.space_group_name_H-M   'P 1'
#
loop_
_entity.id
_entity.type
_entity.pdbx_description
1 polymer ?
#
loop_
_entity_poly.entity_id
_entity_poly.type
_entity_poly.pdbx_seq_one_letter_code
_entity_poly.pdbx_strand_id
1 'polypeptide(L)'
;LADMDSLYRHPQRRADDVNAAFADPDVKAIIATIGGDDSVRILDYLDLDTIRANPKIIMGYSDTSTLLAYLNQQGVITFHGPMVMAGFAQLGALPESFTQHVRTLLLTEFRDYLYRPYGFYTERYLDWNDSANTGQVEPLQSETSGWQWLQGEGKVQGRLFGGCIEVLEFLKGTRYWPEPSFWNDRLLFFETSEEAPPVHLVQRWLRNYGVQGIFERVRGILFGRARDYSAEQKTAL
;
A
#
# COMPACT_ATOMS: atom_id res chain seq x y z
N LEU A 1 20.82 13.80 -5.62
CA LEU A 1 19.73 12.91 -6.04
C LEU A 1 20.03 12.50 -7.47
N ALA A 2 20.01 11.20 -7.78
CA ALA A 2 20.12 10.76 -9.17
C ALA A 2 18.90 11.26 -9.96
N ASP A 3 19.06 11.57 -11.24
CA ASP A 3 17.92 11.91 -12.10
C ASP A 3 17.03 10.68 -12.37
N MET A 4 15.82 10.94 -12.87
CA MET A 4 14.78 9.93 -13.04
C MET A 4 15.18 8.82 -14.04
N ASP A 5 15.88 9.17 -15.12
CA ASP A 5 16.37 8.20 -16.12
C ASP A 5 17.45 7.29 -15.51
N SER A 6 18.32 7.85 -14.67
CA SER A 6 19.32 7.09 -13.93
C SER A 6 18.69 6.08 -12.96
N LEU A 7 17.69 6.49 -12.17
CA LEU A 7 16.98 5.58 -11.25
C LEU A 7 16.26 4.45 -12.00
N TYR A 8 15.65 4.77 -13.14
CA TYR A 8 14.99 3.78 -13.99
C TYR A 8 15.98 2.77 -14.58
N ARG A 9 17.12 3.23 -15.12
CA ARG A 9 18.12 2.35 -15.75
C ARG A 9 18.93 1.51 -14.76
N HIS A 10 18.97 1.90 -13.49
CA HIS A 10 19.78 1.25 -12.46
C HIS A 10 18.92 0.74 -11.28
N PRO A 11 18.06 -0.28 -11.47
CA PRO A 11 17.23 -0.82 -10.41
C PRO A 11 18.04 -1.32 -9.20
N GLN A 12 19.26 -1.83 -9.42
CA GLN A 12 20.15 -2.23 -8.32
C GLN A 12 20.48 -1.06 -7.39
N ARG A 13 20.68 0.17 -7.91
CA ARG A 13 20.95 1.33 -7.04
C ARG A 13 19.78 1.65 -6.11
N ARG A 14 18.55 1.46 -6.59
CA ARG A 14 17.34 1.62 -5.76
C ARG A 14 17.29 0.56 -4.66
N ALA A 15 17.69 -0.68 -4.94
CA ALA A 15 17.82 -1.71 -3.92
C ALA A 15 18.97 -1.42 -2.94
N ASP A 16 20.11 -0.92 -3.43
CA ASP A 16 21.25 -0.54 -2.60
C ASP A 16 20.87 0.54 -1.58
N ASP A 17 20.04 1.52 -1.97
CA ASP A 17 19.49 2.52 -1.05
C ASP A 17 18.62 1.88 0.04
N VAL A 18 17.78 0.91 -0.31
CA VAL A 18 16.96 0.15 0.67
C VAL A 18 17.86 -0.66 1.60
N ASN A 19 18.82 -1.40 1.05
CA ASN A 19 19.74 -2.24 1.82
C ASN A 19 20.59 -1.39 2.79
N ALA A 20 21.12 -0.26 2.31
CA ALA A 20 21.87 0.69 3.14
C ALA A 20 21.02 1.25 4.27
N ALA A 21 19.77 1.64 3.99
CA ALA A 21 18.85 2.14 5.00
C ALA A 21 18.50 1.09 6.07
N PHE A 22 18.41 -0.20 5.70
CA PHE A 22 18.24 -1.28 6.67
C PHE A 22 19.53 -1.55 7.47
N ALA A 23 20.69 -1.55 6.83
CA ALA A 23 22.00 -1.78 7.47
C ALA A 23 22.40 -0.67 8.46
N ASP A 24 21.96 0.56 8.22
CA ASP A 24 22.30 1.71 9.07
C ASP A 24 21.55 1.64 10.42
N PRO A 25 22.26 1.50 11.57
CA PRO A 25 21.62 1.43 12.87
C PRO A 25 20.97 2.74 13.30
N ASP A 26 21.33 3.89 12.74
CA ASP A 26 20.75 5.19 13.07
C ASP A 26 19.41 5.44 12.37
N VAL A 27 19.17 4.77 11.23
CA VAL A 27 17.88 4.81 10.52
C VAL A 27 16.83 3.97 11.27
N LYS A 28 15.75 4.62 11.72
CA LYS A 28 14.64 3.98 12.45
C LYS A 28 13.38 3.75 11.62
N ALA A 29 13.26 4.44 10.48
CA ALA A 29 12.15 4.29 9.56
C ALA A 29 12.57 4.60 8.12
N ILE A 30 12.00 3.88 7.17
CA ILE A 30 12.17 4.02 5.73
C ILE A 30 10.80 4.36 5.16
N ILE A 31 10.67 5.53 4.54
CA ILE A 31 9.40 5.99 3.96
C ILE A 31 9.64 6.22 2.47
N ALA A 32 8.90 5.51 1.63
CA ALA A 32 8.96 5.70 0.19
C ALA A 32 8.63 7.15 -0.18
N THR A 33 9.36 7.70 -1.15
CA THR A 33 9.12 9.06 -1.60
C THR A 33 7.81 9.17 -2.37
N ILE A 34 7.59 8.25 -3.30
CA ILE A 34 6.42 8.12 -4.18
C ILE A 34 6.35 6.68 -4.72
N GLY A 35 5.27 6.35 -5.43
CA GLY A 35 5.09 5.08 -6.14
C GLY A 35 5.78 5.09 -7.52
N GLY A 36 5.22 4.34 -8.47
CA GLY A 36 5.79 4.08 -9.79
C GLY A 36 5.09 2.88 -10.41
N ASP A 37 5.81 2.09 -11.20
CA ASP A 37 5.28 0.89 -11.87
C ASP A 37 6.34 -0.22 -12.11
N ASP A 38 7.54 -0.09 -11.53
CA ASP A 38 8.68 -0.93 -11.89
C ASP A 38 9.53 -1.40 -10.71
N SER A 39 9.07 -1.21 -9.46
CA SER A 39 9.80 -1.64 -8.26
C SER A 39 10.00 -3.17 -8.21
N VAL A 40 9.21 -3.95 -8.95
CA VAL A 40 9.45 -5.39 -9.14
C VAL A 40 10.86 -5.72 -9.64
N ARG A 41 11.50 -4.80 -10.35
CA ARG A 41 12.87 -4.95 -10.88
C ARG A 41 13.95 -4.91 -9.80
N ILE A 42 13.64 -4.47 -8.59
CA ILE A 42 14.64 -4.32 -7.51
C ILE A 42 14.74 -5.57 -6.62
N LEU A 43 13.74 -6.46 -6.66
CA LEU A 43 13.58 -7.54 -5.68
C LEU A 43 14.76 -8.52 -5.63
N ASP A 44 15.42 -8.73 -6.76
CA ASP A 44 16.61 -9.60 -6.88
C ASP A 44 17.87 -9.06 -6.21
N TYR A 45 17.90 -7.76 -5.94
CA TYR A 45 19.05 -7.08 -5.37
C TYR A 45 18.88 -6.80 -3.87
N LEU A 46 17.75 -7.20 -3.27
CA LEU A 46 17.50 -6.99 -1.85
C LEU A 46 18.31 -7.98 -1.00
N ASP A 47 19.08 -7.46 -0.05
CA ASP A 47 19.79 -8.26 0.95
C ASP A 47 18.84 -8.62 2.09
N LEU A 48 18.11 -9.73 1.90
CA LEU A 48 17.13 -10.20 2.86
C LEU A 48 17.72 -10.56 4.22
N ASP A 49 18.99 -10.96 4.28
CA ASP A 49 19.63 -11.33 5.55
C ASP A 49 19.90 -10.06 6.37
N THR A 50 20.45 -9.03 5.76
CA THR A 50 20.62 -7.70 6.39
C THR A 50 19.27 -7.11 6.80
N ILE A 51 18.26 -7.19 5.93
CA ILE A 51 16.91 -6.64 6.22
C ILE A 51 16.28 -7.36 7.42
N ARG A 52 16.31 -8.70 7.47
CA ARG A 52 15.75 -9.47 8.59
C ARG A 52 16.51 -9.25 9.90
N ALA A 53 17.83 -9.03 9.84
CA ALA A 53 18.64 -8.75 11.00
C ALA A 53 18.39 -7.36 11.60
N ASN A 54 17.83 -6.42 10.82
CA ASN A 54 17.64 -5.02 11.21
C ASN A 54 16.19 -4.55 11.03
N PRO A 55 15.18 -5.20 11.66
CA PRO A 55 13.79 -4.84 11.47
C PRO A 55 13.51 -3.40 11.90
N LYS A 56 12.94 -2.62 10.99
CA LYS A 56 12.53 -1.23 11.20
C LYS A 56 11.29 -0.90 10.37
N ILE A 57 10.68 0.25 10.64
CA ILE A 57 9.50 0.69 9.88
C ILE A 57 9.90 0.83 8.40
N ILE A 58 9.14 0.19 7.51
CA ILE A 58 9.14 0.50 6.08
C ILE A 58 7.71 0.77 5.62
N MET A 59 7.51 1.88 4.91
CA MET A 59 6.18 2.36 4.57
C MET A 59 6.05 2.95 3.17
N GLY A 60 4.90 2.69 2.54
CA GLY A 60 4.44 3.32 1.31
C GLY A 60 3.15 2.67 0.79
N TYR A 61 2.73 3.02 -0.42
CA TYR A 61 1.58 2.40 -1.11
C TYR A 61 1.78 2.44 -2.64
N SER A 62 0.77 2.02 -3.42
CA SER A 62 0.86 1.88 -4.89
C SER A 62 1.96 0.88 -5.28
N ASP A 63 2.90 1.19 -6.18
CA ASP A 63 3.99 0.28 -6.60
C ASP A 63 4.94 -0.15 -5.46
N THR A 64 5.00 0.62 -4.38
CA THR A 64 5.69 0.18 -3.15
C THR A 64 5.10 -1.14 -2.62
N SER A 65 3.84 -1.47 -2.96
CA SER A 65 3.20 -2.76 -2.63
C SER A 65 4.03 -3.96 -3.07
N THR A 66 4.77 -3.87 -4.19
CA THR A 66 5.73 -4.90 -4.60
C THR A 66 6.72 -5.21 -3.46
N LEU A 67 7.39 -4.16 -2.99
CA LEU A 67 8.41 -4.26 -1.95
C LEU A 67 7.80 -4.68 -0.61
N LEU A 68 6.69 -4.04 -0.20
CA LEU A 68 6.05 -4.33 1.08
C LEU A 68 5.51 -5.76 1.14
N ALA A 69 4.84 -6.22 0.09
CA ALA A 69 4.31 -7.59 0.03
C ALA A 69 5.45 -8.62 0.09
N TYR A 70 6.53 -8.41 -0.67
CA TYR A 70 7.66 -9.32 -0.65
C TYR A 70 8.36 -9.34 0.71
N LEU A 71 8.69 -8.18 1.30
CA LEU A 71 9.33 -8.13 2.62
C LEU A 71 8.43 -8.72 3.71
N ASN A 72 7.11 -8.53 3.63
CA ASN A 72 6.17 -9.16 4.55
C ASN A 72 6.18 -10.68 4.45
N GLN A 73 6.25 -11.22 3.23
CA GLN A 73 6.43 -12.65 3.01
C GLN A 73 7.72 -13.17 3.66
N GLN A 74 8.78 -12.35 3.67
CA GLN A 74 10.07 -12.69 4.27
C GLN A 74 10.13 -12.50 5.79
N GLY A 75 9.01 -12.16 6.44
CA GLY A 75 8.88 -12.05 7.90
C GLY A 75 9.03 -10.64 8.46
N VAL A 76 9.13 -9.62 7.61
CA VAL A 76 9.25 -8.21 8.04
C VAL A 76 7.87 -7.60 8.22
N ILE A 77 7.66 -6.85 9.31
CA ILE A 77 6.43 -6.06 9.47
C ILE A 77 6.55 -4.81 8.60
N THR A 78 5.60 -4.62 7.69
CA THR A 78 5.56 -3.52 6.73
C THR A 78 4.30 -2.68 6.91
N PHE A 79 4.36 -1.41 6.57
CA PHE A 79 3.25 -0.47 6.73
C PHE A 79 2.75 -0.02 5.37
N HIS A 80 1.53 -0.41 4.99
CA HIS A 80 0.89 0.13 3.79
C HIS A 80 0.22 1.46 4.16
N GLY A 81 0.76 2.58 3.70
CA GLY A 81 0.43 3.91 4.24
C GLY A 81 1.07 5.07 3.49
N PRO A 82 0.95 6.31 4.00
CA PRO A 82 1.35 7.52 3.28
C PRO A 82 2.85 7.55 2.93
N MET A 83 3.15 8.18 1.81
CA MET A 83 4.49 8.43 1.28
C MET A 83 4.86 9.91 1.43
N VAL A 84 6.13 10.25 1.19
CA VAL A 84 6.61 11.63 1.34
C VAL A 84 5.79 12.60 0.49
N MET A 85 5.70 12.35 -0.82
CA MET A 85 5.01 13.24 -1.75
C MET A 85 3.48 13.08 -1.70
N ALA A 86 3.01 11.86 -1.42
CA ALA A 86 1.60 11.51 -1.41
C ALA A 86 1.16 11.08 0.00
N GLY A 87 0.64 12.04 0.76
CA GLY A 87 0.17 11.85 2.13
C GLY A 87 0.88 12.77 3.11
N PHE A 88 2.20 12.60 3.31
CA PHE A 88 2.94 13.40 4.30
C PHE A 88 3.03 14.89 3.92
N ALA A 89 3.33 15.19 2.66
CA ALA A 89 3.39 16.57 2.18
C ALA A 89 2.05 17.32 2.33
N GLN A 90 0.91 16.60 2.36
CA GLN A 90 -0.44 17.17 2.44
C GLN A 90 -1.06 17.11 3.84
N LEU A 91 -0.31 16.77 4.90
CA LEU A 91 -0.85 16.66 6.26
C LEU A 91 -1.65 17.90 6.70
N GLY A 92 -1.23 19.10 6.28
CA GLY A 92 -1.92 20.35 6.62
C GLY A 92 -3.27 20.56 5.92
N ALA A 93 -3.52 19.88 4.81
CA ALA A 93 -4.77 19.96 4.05
C ALA A 93 -5.71 18.78 4.30
N LEU A 94 -5.24 17.74 5.01
CA LEU A 94 -6.02 16.57 5.39
C LEU A 94 -6.64 16.74 6.79
N PRO A 95 -7.72 16.00 7.13
CA PRO A 95 -8.32 16.07 8.46
C PRO A 95 -7.33 15.72 9.57
N GLU A 96 -7.41 16.39 10.73
CA GLU A 96 -6.51 16.12 11.88
C GLU A 96 -6.54 14.66 12.33
N SER A 97 -7.68 13.98 12.16
CA SER A 97 -7.79 12.54 12.45
C SER A 97 -6.85 11.67 11.60
N PHE A 98 -6.51 12.11 10.39
CA PHE A 98 -5.49 11.44 9.55
C PHE A 98 -4.11 11.62 10.17
N THR A 99 -3.73 12.84 10.52
CA THR A 99 -2.45 13.14 11.19
C THR A 99 -2.32 12.36 12.51
N GLN A 100 -3.38 12.31 13.30
CA GLN A 100 -3.41 11.57 14.56
C GLN A 100 -3.30 10.05 14.35
N HIS A 101 -3.94 9.50 13.31
CA HIS A 101 -3.80 8.09 12.94
C HIS A 101 -2.34 7.74 12.62
N VAL A 102 -1.70 8.52 11.74
CA VAL A 102 -0.30 8.30 11.34
C VAL A 102 0.65 8.44 12.54
N ARG A 103 0.46 9.48 13.37
CA ARG A 103 1.25 9.65 14.62
C ARG A 103 1.08 8.45 15.55
N THR A 104 -0.15 7.99 15.74
CA THR A 104 -0.42 6.84 16.62
C THR A 104 0.25 5.57 16.12
N LEU A 105 0.15 5.28 14.81
CA LEU A 105 0.73 4.07 14.23
C LEU A 105 2.27 4.06 14.26
N LEU A 106 2.91 5.22 14.12
CA LEU A 106 4.37 5.29 13.95
C LEU A 106 5.13 5.69 15.21
N LEU A 107 4.50 6.45 16.11
CA LEU A 107 5.19 7.13 17.22
C LEU A 107 4.63 6.77 18.60
N THR A 108 3.58 5.95 18.66
CA THR A 108 2.94 5.57 19.91
C THR A 108 2.93 4.05 20.05
N GLU A 109 3.21 3.56 21.26
CA GLU A 109 2.98 2.15 21.58
C GLU A 109 1.49 1.93 21.83
N PHE A 110 0.90 0.97 21.13
CA PHE A 110 -0.50 0.58 21.33
C PHE A 110 -0.65 -0.94 21.25
N ARG A 111 -1.59 -1.49 22.02
CA ARG A 111 -1.94 -2.91 21.97
C ARG A 111 -3.08 -3.17 20.98
N ASP A 112 -4.09 -2.32 21.04
CA ASP A 112 -5.29 -2.39 20.21
C ASP A 112 -5.50 -1.04 19.52
N TYR A 113 -5.79 -1.08 18.22
CA TYR A 113 -6.10 0.11 17.44
C TYR A 113 -7.42 -0.10 16.69
N LEU A 114 -8.45 0.65 17.09
CA LEU A 114 -9.72 0.62 16.38
C LEU A 114 -9.67 1.57 15.19
N TYR A 115 -9.48 1.00 14.00
CA TYR A 115 -9.53 1.77 12.76
C TYR A 115 -10.97 2.20 12.45
N ARG A 116 -11.17 3.50 12.22
CA ARG A 116 -12.48 4.10 11.98
C ARG A 116 -12.49 4.76 10.60
N PRO A 117 -13.64 4.76 9.91
CA PRO A 117 -13.76 5.45 8.64
C PRO A 117 -13.65 6.96 8.88
N TYR A 118 -13.07 7.65 7.89
CA TYR A 118 -12.99 9.11 7.88
C TYR A 118 -14.31 9.72 7.38
N GLY A 119 -14.68 10.87 7.94
CA GLY A 119 -15.87 11.63 7.50
C GLY A 119 -15.61 12.52 6.28
N PHE A 120 -14.37 12.60 5.81
CA PHE A 120 -13.96 13.40 4.66
C PHE A 120 -12.86 12.66 3.89
N TYR A 121 -12.81 12.89 2.58
CA TYR A 121 -11.78 12.38 1.70
C TYR A 121 -11.54 13.35 0.55
N THR A 122 -10.48 13.13 -0.22
CA THR A 122 -10.21 13.80 -1.49
C THR A 122 -9.80 12.75 -2.51
N GLU A 123 -10.09 13.00 -3.78
CA GLU A 123 -9.75 12.09 -4.86
C GLU A 123 -8.35 12.36 -5.39
N ARG A 124 -7.86 13.61 -5.34
CA ARG A 124 -6.66 14.00 -6.08
C ARG A 124 -5.76 14.98 -5.32
N TYR A 125 -4.48 14.86 -5.64
CA TYR A 125 -3.51 15.91 -5.42
C TYR A 125 -3.58 16.93 -6.56
N LEU A 126 -3.26 18.19 -6.24
CA LEU A 126 -3.08 19.22 -7.27
C LEU A 126 -1.76 19.04 -8.02
N ASP A 127 -1.61 19.68 -9.18
CA ASP A 127 -0.40 19.58 -10.01
C ASP A 127 0.84 20.02 -9.24
N TRP A 128 1.77 19.09 -9.03
CA TRP A 128 3.02 19.31 -8.30
C TRP A 128 4.06 20.12 -9.08
N ASN A 129 3.86 20.36 -10.38
CA ASN A 129 4.72 21.27 -11.14
C ASN A 129 4.48 22.74 -10.75
N ASP A 130 3.33 23.06 -10.17
CA ASP A 130 3.06 24.39 -9.62
C ASP A 130 3.40 24.41 -8.12
N SER A 131 4.45 25.15 -7.78
CA SER A 131 4.88 25.35 -6.39
C SER A 131 3.78 25.94 -5.48
N ALA A 132 2.80 26.67 -6.03
CA ALA A 132 1.65 27.18 -5.26
C ALA A 132 0.77 26.05 -4.70
N ASN A 133 0.82 24.87 -5.29
CA ASN A 133 0.05 23.70 -4.87
C ASN A 133 0.74 22.87 -3.76
N THR A 134 1.90 23.32 -3.27
CA THR A 134 2.66 22.57 -2.26
C THR A 134 1.81 22.32 -1.01
N GLY A 135 1.63 21.03 -0.68
CA GLY A 135 0.87 20.57 0.47
C GLY A 135 -0.65 20.72 0.36
N GLN A 136 -1.17 21.10 -0.81
CA GLN A 136 -2.59 21.22 -1.08
C GLN A 136 -3.18 19.95 -1.71
N VAL A 137 -4.50 19.80 -1.61
CA VAL A 137 -5.30 18.77 -2.27
C VAL A 137 -6.52 19.40 -2.93
N GLU A 138 -7.19 18.66 -3.81
CA GLU A 138 -8.54 19.06 -4.23
C GLU A 138 -9.49 19.17 -3.04
N PRO A 139 -10.54 20.00 -3.12
CA PRO A 139 -11.50 20.21 -2.04
C PRO A 139 -12.00 18.89 -1.43
N LEU A 140 -11.99 18.83 -0.10
CA LEU A 140 -12.48 17.66 0.62
C LEU A 140 -13.97 17.42 0.34
N GLN A 141 -14.29 16.16 0.07
CA GLN A 141 -15.64 15.66 -0.08
C GLN A 141 -16.09 15.02 1.23
N SER A 142 -17.36 15.19 1.59
CA SER A 142 -17.94 14.52 2.75
C SER A 142 -18.15 13.04 2.48
N GLU A 143 -17.95 12.22 3.51
CA GLU A 143 -18.26 10.80 3.52
C GLU A 143 -19.10 10.46 4.74
N THR A 144 -20.23 9.80 4.51
CA THR A 144 -21.23 9.47 5.54
C THR A 144 -21.56 7.98 5.59
N SER A 145 -21.17 7.18 4.59
CA SER A 145 -21.47 5.75 4.55
C SER A 145 -20.67 4.94 5.57
N GLY A 146 -19.50 5.44 5.98
CA GLY A 146 -18.58 4.69 6.82
C GLY A 146 -18.16 3.37 6.15
N TRP A 147 -18.05 2.30 6.95
CA TRP A 147 -17.78 0.95 6.44
C TRP A 147 -18.97 0.39 5.66
N GLN A 148 -18.73 -0.06 4.43
CA GLN A 148 -19.71 -0.79 3.63
C GLN A 148 -19.43 -2.30 3.73
N TRP A 149 -20.43 -3.06 4.17
CA TRP A 149 -20.35 -4.51 4.29
C TRP A 149 -21.10 -5.15 3.12
N LEU A 150 -20.36 -5.74 2.18
CA LEU A 150 -20.95 -6.33 0.97
C LEU A 150 -21.54 -7.72 1.25
N GLN A 151 -20.86 -8.52 2.07
CA GLN A 151 -21.27 -9.87 2.43
C GLN A 151 -20.52 -10.39 3.67
N GLY A 152 -20.94 -11.55 4.16
CA GLY A 152 -20.37 -12.20 5.34
C GLY A 152 -20.98 -11.68 6.64
N GLU A 153 -20.94 -12.51 7.68
CA GLU A 153 -21.49 -12.20 8.99
C GLU A 153 -20.49 -12.53 10.10
N GLY A 154 -20.63 -11.84 11.22
CA GLY A 154 -19.80 -12.07 12.41
C GLY A 154 -18.45 -11.37 12.37
N LYS A 155 -17.56 -11.79 13.29
CA LYS A 155 -16.22 -11.23 13.45
C LYS A 155 -15.18 -12.27 13.05
N VAL A 156 -14.23 -11.83 12.25
CA VAL A 156 -13.08 -12.63 11.82
C VAL A 156 -11.79 -11.94 12.26
N GLN A 157 -10.74 -12.74 12.42
CA GLN A 157 -9.40 -12.27 12.74
C GLN A 157 -8.40 -12.96 11.83
N GLY A 158 -7.34 -12.24 11.48
CA GLY A 158 -6.27 -12.76 10.64
C GLY A 158 -5.17 -11.73 10.46
N ARG A 159 -4.02 -12.17 9.97
CA ARG A 159 -2.91 -11.26 9.65
C ARG A 159 -3.21 -10.54 8.34
N LEU A 160 -3.07 -9.21 8.32
CA LEU A 160 -3.26 -8.44 7.09
C LEU A 160 -2.15 -8.76 6.08
N PHE A 161 -2.53 -8.86 4.81
CA PHE A 161 -1.63 -8.92 3.66
C PHE A 161 -2.36 -8.36 2.44
N GLY A 162 -1.67 -7.65 1.55
CA GLY A 162 -2.34 -6.98 0.44
C GLY A 162 -1.57 -5.79 -0.11
N GLY A 163 -2.27 -4.93 -0.85
CA GLY A 163 -1.73 -3.73 -1.47
C GLY A 163 -2.55 -3.28 -2.67
N CYS A 164 -1.91 -2.50 -3.54
CA CYS A 164 -2.44 -2.13 -4.86
C CYS A 164 -2.70 -3.38 -5.69
N ILE A 165 -3.95 -3.61 -6.10
CA ILE A 165 -4.33 -4.85 -6.77
C ILE A 165 -3.61 -5.01 -8.12
N GLU A 166 -3.41 -3.90 -8.86
CA GLU A 166 -2.67 -3.86 -10.11
C GLU A 166 -1.22 -4.34 -9.91
N VAL A 167 -0.56 -3.80 -8.89
CA VAL A 167 0.85 -4.05 -8.59
C VAL A 167 1.07 -5.48 -8.09
N LEU A 168 0.13 -6.02 -7.31
CA LEU A 168 0.21 -7.42 -6.89
C LEU A 168 0.19 -8.40 -8.07
N GLU A 169 -0.38 -8.02 -9.22
CA GLU A 169 -0.29 -8.83 -10.43
C GLU A 169 1.16 -8.95 -10.94
N PHE A 170 2.04 -7.98 -10.69
CA PHE A 170 3.45 -8.04 -11.09
C PHE A 170 4.21 -9.19 -10.42
N LEU A 171 3.75 -9.61 -9.24
CA LEU A 171 4.37 -10.68 -8.47
C LEU A 171 3.85 -12.06 -8.90
N LYS A 172 2.63 -12.17 -9.41
CA LYS A 172 1.99 -13.46 -9.70
C LYS A 172 2.77 -14.27 -10.73
N GLY A 173 2.93 -15.56 -10.45
CA GLY A 173 3.68 -16.48 -11.31
C GLY A 173 5.21 -16.34 -11.21
N THR A 174 5.73 -15.41 -10.40
CA THR A 174 7.15 -15.28 -10.10
C THR A 174 7.51 -16.01 -8.80
N ARG A 175 8.81 -16.11 -8.49
CA ARG A 175 9.29 -16.60 -7.17
C ARG A 175 8.91 -15.71 -6.00
N TYR A 176 8.42 -14.49 -6.26
CA TYR A 176 8.00 -13.52 -5.26
C TYR A 176 6.53 -13.63 -4.89
N TRP A 177 5.75 -14.49 -5.57
CA TRP A 177 4.38 -14.74 -5.19
C TRP A 177 4.30 -15.71 -4.01
N PRO A 178 3.45 -15.45 -2.99
CA PRO A 178 3.34 -16.35 -1.86
C PRO A 178 2.83 -17.74 -2.23
N GLU A 179 3.44 -18.75 -1.62
CA GLU A 179 2.99 -20.14 -1.72
C GLU A 179 1.57 -20.31 -1.15
N PRO A 180 0.83 -21.37 -1.56
CA PRO A 180 -0.56 -21.57 -1.17
C PRO A 180 -0.84 -21.51 0.34
N SER A 181 0.04 -22.10 1.16
CA SER A 181 -0.04 -22.12 2.63
C SER A 181 0.04 -20.74 3.27
N PHE A 182 0.70 -19.77 2.63
CA PHE A 182 0.89 -18.43 3.16
C PHE A 182 -0.43 -17.71 3.42
N TRP A 183 -1.46 -18.00 2.61
CA TRP A 183 -2.75 -17.31 2.64
C TRP A 183 -3.68 -17.74 3.78
N ASN A 184 -3.36 -18.84 4.46
CA ASN A 184 -4.18 -19.37 5.54
C ASN A 184 -4.34 -18.36 6.68
N ASP A 185 -5.57 -18.18 7.15
CA ASP A 185 -5.92 -17.34 8.30
C ASP A 185 -5.50 -15.86 8.16
N ARG A 186 -5.42 -15.35 6.92
CA ARG A 186 -5.11 -13.94 6.62
C ARG A 186 -6.35 -13.11 6.33
N LEU A 187 -6.23 -11.80 6.52
CA LEU A 187 -7.15 -10.81 5.98
C LEU A 187 -6.48 -10.20 4.75
N LEU A 188 -7.13 -10.32 3.60
CA LEU A 188 -6.65 -9.75 2.36
C LEU A 188 -7.12 -8.29 2.27
N PHE A 189 -6.28 -7.36 1.82
CA PHE A 189 -6.73 -6.02 1.50
C PHE A 189 -6.29 -5.61 0.10
N PHE A 190 -7.17 -4.90 -0.59
CA PHE A 190 -6.92 -4.38 -1.92
C PHE A 190 -7.24 -2.90 -1.98
N GLU A 191 -6.52 -2.18 -2.82
CA GLU A 191 -6.87 -0.84 -3.29
C GLU A 191 -6.53 -0.74 -4.78
N THR A 192 -7.14 0.23 -5.46
CA THR A 192 -6.89 0.52 -6.88
C THR A 192 -6.13 1.82 -6.99
N SER A 193 -5.16 1.87 -7.90
CA SER A 193 -4.34 3.03 -8.20
C SER A 193 -5.10 4.18 -8.87
N GLU A 194 -4.39 5.28 -9.11
CA GLU A 194 -4.83 6.41 -9.91
C GLU A 194 -5.11 6.09 -11.38
N GLU A 195 -4.67 4.94 -11.89
CA GLU A 195 -4.99 4.50 -13.25
C GLU A 195 -6.48 4.20 -13.42
N ALA A 196 -7.20 4.04 -12.31
CA ALA A 196 -8.62 3.70 -12.27
C ALA A 196 -8.97 2.57 -13.25
N PRO A 197 -8.37 1.37 -13.08
CA PRO A 197 -8.46 0.30 -14.07
C PRO A 197 -9.92 -0.05 -14.37
N PRO A 198 -10.28 -0.36 -15.63
CA PRO A 198 -11.64 -0.75 -15.97
C PRO A 198 -12.15 -1.86 -15.04
N VAL A 199 -13.39 -1.74 -14.55
CA VAL A 199 -14.01 -2.67 -13.58
C VAL A 199 -13.85 -4.14 -14.00
N HIS A 200 -13.95 -4.43 -15.30
CA HIS A 200 -13.80 -5.79 -15.80
C HIS A 200 -12.38 -6.38 -15.65
N LEU A 201 -11.33 -5.54 -15.56
CA LEU A 201 -9.98 -5.99 -15.22
C LEU A 201 -9.89 -6.39 -13.76
N VAL A 202 -10.44 -5.58 -12.85
CA VAL A 202 -10.51 -5.93 -11.42
C VAL A 202 -11.24 -7.26 -11.24
N GLN A 203 -12.37 -7.45 -11.93
CA GLN A 203 -13.09 -8.73 -11.93
C GLN A 203 -12.23 -9.90 -12.44
N ARG A 204 -11.37 -9.70 -13.44
CA ARG A 204 -10.45 -10.73 -13.95
C ARG A 204 -9.38 -11.08 -12.93
N TRP A 205 -8.81 -10.08 -12.25
CA TRP A 205 -7.84 -10.31 -11.17
C TRP A 205 -8.47 -11.08 -10.02
N LEU A 206 -9.69 -10.70 -9.60
CA LEU A 206 -10.42 -11.43 -8.55
C LEU A 206 -10.74 -12.87 -8.96
N ARG A 207 -11.14 -13.13 -10.22
CA ARG A 207 -11.27 -14.51 -10.73
C ARG A 207 -9.96 -15.28 -10.61
N ASN A 208 -8.83 -14.63 -10.92
CA ASN A 208 -7.52 -15.24 -10.79
C ASN A 208 -7.17 -15.59 -9.32
N TYR A 209 -7.44 -14.70 -8.36
CA TYR A 209 -7.31 -15.02 -6.92
C TYR A 209 -8.17 -16.23 -6.50
N GLY A 210 -9.40 -16.30 -7.01
CA GLY A 210 -10.29 -17.45 -6.77
C GLY A 210 -9.74 -18.76 -7.35
N VAL A 211 -9.27 -18.76 -8.60
CA VAL A 211 -8.70 -19.97 -9.23
C VAL A 211 -7.39 -20.44 -8.55
N GLN A 212 -6.65 -19.53 -7.92
CA GLN A 212 -5.49 -19.88 -7.09
C GLN A 212 -5.87 -20.52 -5.73
N GLY A 213 -7.16 -20.53 -5.39
CA GLY A 213 -7.65 -21.03 -4.11
C GLY A 213 -7.38 -20.08 -2.93
N ILE A 214 -7.17 -18.78 -3.20
CA ILE A 214 -6.80 -17.81 -2.15
C ILE A 214 -8.04 -17.43 -1.32
N PHE A 215 -9.19 -17.26 -1.95
CA PHE A 215 -10.42 -16.84 -1.27
C PHE A 215 -10.96 -17.89 -0.30
N GLU A 216 -10.62 -19.16 -0.50
CA GLU A 216 -10.94 -20.28 0.38
C GLU A 216 -10.04 -20.35 1.61
N ARG A 217 -8.90 -19.65 1.61
CA ARG A 217 -7.89 -19.68 2.68
C ARG A 217 -7.91 -18.43 3.56
N VAL A 218 -8.25 -17.27 2.98
CA VAL A 218 -8.35 -16.01 3.73
C VAL A 218 -9.64 -15.97 4.54
N ARG A 219 -9.63 -15.18 5.62
CA ARG A 219 -10.73 -15.02 6.57
C ARG A 219 -11.68 -13.89 6.20
N GLY A 220 -11.23 -12.98 5.34
CA GLY A 220 -11.97 -11.79 4.95
C GLY A 220 -11.16 -10.94 3.97
N ILE A 221 -11.85 -10.06 3.27
CA ILE A 221 -11.27 -9.15 2.28
C ILE A 221 -11.72 -7.73 2.62
N LEU A 222 -10.77 -6.79 2.58
CA LEU A 222 -10.99 -5.36 2.71
C LEU A 222 -10.72 -4.72 1.34
N PHE A 223 -11.54 -3.75 0.97
CA PHE A 223 -11.29 -2.92 -0.21
C PHE A 223 -11.21 -1.45 0.18
N GLY A 224 -10.12 -0.80 -0.23
CA GLY A 224 -9.96 0.64 -0.16
C GLY A 224 -10.93 1.35 -1.10
N ARG A 225 -11.20 2.61 -0.81
CA ARG A 225 -11.99 3.46 -1.70
C ARG A 225 -11.28 3.59 -3.04
N ALA A 226 -11.98 3.25 -4.12
CA ALA A 226 -11.45 3.36 -5.46
C ALA A 226 -11.36 4.83 -5.88
N ARG A 227 -10.13 5.30 -6.06
CA ARG A 227 -9.82 6.68 -6.47
C ARG A 227 -10.18 6.90 -7.93
N ASP A 228 -10.71 8.06 -8.29
CA ASP A 228 -10.95 8.50 -9.68
C ASP A 228 -12.05 7.74 -10.46
N TYR A 229 -12.71 6.76 -9.84
CA TYR A 229 -13.90 6.10 -10.40
C TYR A 229 -15.14 7.00 -10.30
N SER A 230 -15.99 6.96 -11.33
CA SER A 230 -17.34 7.51 -11.26
C SER A 230 -18.19 6.79 -10.20
N ALA A 231 -19.28 7.41 -9.73
CA ALA A 231 -20.19 6.78 -8.77
C ALA A 231 -20.76 5.44 -9.28
N GLU A 232 -21.05 5.34 -10.58
CA GLU A 232 -21.52 4.11 -11.21
C GLU A 232 -20.42 3.04 -11.21
N GLN A 233 -19.18 3.40 -11.55
CA GLN A 233 -18.09 2.45 -11.56
C GLN A 233 -17.73 1.98 -10.14
N LYS A 234 -17.78 2.86 -9.13
CA LYS A 234 -17.63 2.50 -7.71
C LYS A 234 -18.70 1.53 -7.22
N THR A 235 -19.92 1.65 -7.74
CA THR A 235 -21.03 0.75 -7.42
C THR A 235 -20.89 -0.59 -8.12
N ALA A 236 -20.28 -0.62 -9.30
CA ALA A 236 -20.05 -1.84 -10.08
C ALA A 236 -18.81 -2.63 -9.64
N LEU A 237 -17.89 -2.00 -8.92
CA LEU A 237 -16.69 -2.61 -8.35
C LEU A 237 -17.04 -3.49 -7.14
#